data_AF-A0A392RAV6-F1
#
_entry.id   AF-A0A392RAV6-F1
#
_cell.length_a   1.000
_cell.length_b   1.000
_cell.length_c   1.000
_cell.angle_alpha   90.00
_cell.angle_beta   90.00
_cell.angle_gamma   90.00
#
_symmetry.space_group_name_H-M   'P 1'
#
loop_
_entity.id
_entity.type
_entity.pdbx_description
1 polymer ?
#
loop_
_entity_poly.entity_id
_entity_poly.type
_entity_poly.pdbx_seq_one_letter_code
_entity_poly.pdbx_strand_id
1 'polypeptide(L)'
;SWTERHFQLGTDAYLTEENSLSEEEAVGFERLYAYVRSFMPALCVTRAGVPITDAAGRQKIESRIVNTKALLECRNRAETKLLLDNMPSLQERMIKLQKSQKARKG
;
A
#
# COMPACT_ATOMS: atom_id res chain seq x y z
N SER A 1 22.96 9.34 6.16
CA SER A 1 23.00 8.71 4.82
C SER A 1 23.07 7.21 4.99
N TRP A 2 22.50 6.43 4.07
CA TRP A 2 22.54 4.98 4.12
C TRP A 2 23.96 4.47 3.79
N THR A 3 24.48 3.54 4.59
CA THR A 3 25.80 2.91 4.41
C THR A 3 25.67 1.40 4.33
N GLU A 4 26.71 0.71 3.84
CA GLU A 4 26.72 -0.76 3.68
C GLU A 4 26.36 -1.50 4.98
N ARG A 5 26.74 -0.94 6.13
CA ARG A 5 26.41 -1.48 7.46
C ARG A 5 24.89 -1.61 7.69
N HIS A 6 24.08 -0.74 7.09
CA HIS A 6 22.62 -0.80 7.22
C HIS A 6 22.02 -2.02 6.50
N PHE A 7 22.68 -2.55 5.47
CA PHE A 7 22.21 -3.75 4.75
C PHE A 7 22.67 -5.06 5.40
N GLN A 8 23.65 -5.00 6.30
CA GLN A 8 24.15 -6.15 7.06
C GLN A 8 23.33 -6.43 8.33
N LEU A 9 22.52 -5.46 8.76
CA LEU A 9 21.63 -5.59 9.90
C LEU A 9 20.36 -6.36 9.49
N GLY A 10 19.95 -7.31 10.31
CA GLY A 10 18.65 -7.96 10.18
C GLY A 10 17.51 -6.98 10.41
N THR A 11 16.29 -7.34 9.99
CA THR A 11 15.10 -6.50 10.15
C THR A 11 14.77 -6.21 11.62
N ASP A 12 15.22 -7.08 12.52
CA ASP A 12 15.13 -6.95 13.98
C ASP A 12 15.89 -5.74 14.53
N ALA A 13 17.01 -5.35 13.92
CA ALA A 13 17.79 -4.17 14.32
C ALA A 13 17.05 -2.84 14.08
N TYR A 14 15.93 -2.88 13.35
CA TYR A 14 15.07 -1.74 13.06
C TYR A 14 13.74 -1.80 13.81
N LEU A 15 13.56 -2.79 14.69
CA LEU A 15 12.40 -2.88 15.57
C LEU A 15 12.70 -2.10 16.85
N THR A 16 11.81 -1.16 17.18
CA THR A 16 11.87 -0.40 18.42
C THR A 16 10.62 -0.76 19.21
N GLU A 17 10.79 -1.18 20.47
CA GLU A 17 9.63 -1.43 21.33
C GLU A 17 8.99 -0.09 21.71
N GLU A 18 7.66 -0.05 21.81
CA GLU A 18 6.90 1.16 22.16
C GLU A 18 7.41 1.80 23.47
N ASN A 19 7.86 0.97 24.41
CA ASN A 19 8.39 1.36 25.72
C ASN A 19 9.81 1.96 25.67
N SER A 20 10.48 1.88 24.52
CA SER A 20 11.86 2.35 24.31
C SER A 20 11.95 3.68 23.55
N LEU A 21 10.80 4.28 23.19
CA LEU A 21 10.75 5.57 22.51
C LEU A 21 11.02 6.70 23.51
N SER A 22 11.84 7.68 23.10
CA SER A 22 11.88 8.97 23.78
C SER A 22 10.54 9.72 23.63
N GLU A 23 10.31 10.74 24.46
CA GLU A 23 9.07 11.52 24.42
C GLU A 23 8.83 12.16 23.04
N GLU A 24 9.90 12.66 22.40
CA GLU A 24 9.86 13.23 21.05
C GLU A 24 9.52 12.18 19.98
N GLU A 25 10.11 10.98 20.09
CA GLU A 25 9.83 9.87 19.19
C GLU A 25 8.41 9.34 19.36
N ALA A 26 7.89 9.27 20.59
CA ALA A 26 6.51 8.88 20.85
C ALA A 26 5.51 9.86 20.22
N VAL A 27 5.76 11.17 20.33
CA VAL A 27 4.94 12.19 19.65
C VAL A 27 5.03 12.05 18.13
N GLY A 28 6.21 11.76 17.59
CA GLY A 28 6.40 11.48 16.17
C GLY A 28 5.66 10.23 15.69
N PHE A 29 5.73 9.15 16.47
CA PHE A 29 5.04 7.89 16.23
C PHE A 29 3.52 8.08 16.23
N GLU A 30 2.96 8.78 17.22
CA GLU A 30 1.52 9.05 17.28
C GLU A 30 1.02 9.86 16.07
N ARG A 31 1.80 10.84 15.60
CA ARG A 31 1.47 11.57 14.37
C ARG A 31 1.44 10.66 13.14
N LEU A 32 2.42 9.77 13.01
CA LEU A 32 2.47 8.79 11.92
C LEU A 32 1.32 7.78 12.02
N TYR A 33 1.05 7.27 13.22
CA TYR A 33 -0.04 6.34 13.51
C TYR A 33 -1.39 6.96 13.15
N ALA A 34 -1.67 8.18 13.60
CA ALA A 34 -2.88 8.93 13.27
C ALA A 34 -3.00 9.17 11.76
N TYR A 35 -1.90 9.54 11.08
CA TYR A 35 -1.87 9.73 9.64
C TYR A 35 -2.21 8.45 8.88
N VAL A 36 -1.58 7.32 9.20
CA VAL A 36 -1.86 6.02 8.57
C VAL A 36 -3.30 5.58 8.83
N ARG A 37 -3.81 5.78 10.05
CA ARG A 37 -5.22 5.45 10.39
C ARG A 37 -6.24 6.34 9.70
N SER A 38 -5.86 7.53 9.25
CA SER A 38 -6.73 8.40 8.47
C SER A 38 -6.98 7.90 7.04
N PHE A 39 -6.19 6.93 6.56
CA PHE A 39 -6.35 6.38 5.22
C PHE A 39 -7.67 5.64 5.10
N MET A 40 -8.51 6.09 4.18
CA MET A 40 -9.75 5.38 3.85
C MET A 40 -9.39 4.06 3.16
N PRO A 41 -9.82 2.91 3.71
CA PRO A 41 -9.60 1.63 3.05
C PRO A 41 -10.27 1.61 1.67
N ALA A 42 -9.58 1.06 0.68
CA ALA A 42 -10.19 0.87 -0.64
C ALA A 42 -11.31 -0.17 -0.53
N LEU A 43 -12.55 0.28 -0.69
CA LEU A 43 -13.73 -0.58 -0.54
C LEU A 43 -13.88 -1.49 -1.77
N CYS A 44 -14.13 -2.77 -1.54
CA CYS A 44 -14.57 -3.67 -2.59
C CYS A 44 -15.99 -3.28 -3.00
N VAL A 45 -16.15 -2.87 -4.25
CA VAL A 45 -17.46 -2.59 -4.85
C VAL A 45 -17.66 -3.46 -6.09
N THR A 46 -18.92 -3.81 -6.37
CA THR A 46 -19.28 -4.43 -7.65
C THR A 46 -19.05 -3.44 -8.80
N ARG A 47 -19.12 -3.93 -10.04
CA ARG A 47 -19.07 -3.05 -11.23
C ARG A 47 -20.14 -1.95 -11.22
N ALA A 48 -21.26 -2.17 -10.53
CA ALA A 48 -22.33 -1.20 -10.36
C ALA A 48 -22.12 -0.24 -9.15
N GLY A 49 -20.98 -0.32 -8.46
CA GLY A 49 -20.66 0.52 -7.31
C GLY A 49 -21.24 0.03 -5.97
N VAL A 50 -21.81 -1.17 -5.92
CA VAL A 50 -22.43 -1.71 -4.69
C VAL A 50 -21.35 -2.31 -3.77
N PRO A 51 -21.28 -1.93 -2.48
CA PRO A 51 -20.37 -2.56 -1.50
C PRO A 51 -20.48 -4.08 -1.47
N ILE A 52 -19.35 -4.77 -1.54
CA ILE A 52 -19.27 -6.22 -1.34
C ILE A 52 -19.02 -6.48 0.14
N THR A 53 -19.81 -7.33 0.77
CA THR A 53 -19.64 -7.71 2.19
C THR A 53 -19.01 -9.08 2.36
N ASP A 54 -18.39 -9.33 3.51
CA ASP A 54 -17.92 -10.65 3.93
C ASP A 54 -19.06 -11.48 4.54
N ALA A 55 -18.75 -12.70 5.00
CA ALA A 55 -19.73 -13.61 5.59
C ALA A 55 -20.34 -13.08 6.91
N ALA A 56 -19.68 -12.13 7.57
CA ALA A 56 -20.18 -11.45 8.76
C ALA A 56 -20.93 -10.15 8.42
N GLY A 57 -21.16 -9.85 7.14
CA GLY A 57 -21.84 -8.63 6.68
C GLY A 57 -20.96 -7.37 6.71
N ARG A 58 -19.66 -7.49 7.01
CA ARG A 58 -18.74 -6.34 7.03
C ARG A 58 -18.27 -6.02 5.63
N GLN A 59 -18.08 -4.75 5.32
CA GLN A 59 -17.60 -4.34 4.00
C GLN A 59 -16.20 -4.90 3.73
N LYS A 60 -16.05 -5.61 2.60
CA LYS A 60 -14.74 -6.10 2.16
C LYS A 60 -13.88 -4.93 1.72
N ILE A 61 -12.61 -5.01 2.10
CA ILE A 61 -11.57 -4.07 1.74
C ILE A 61 -10.67 -4.77 0.73
N GLU A 62 -10.29 -4.09 -0.35
CA GLU A 62 -9.35 -4.60 -1.33
C GLU A 62 -7.93 -4.11 -0.99
N SER A 63 -6.98 -5.04 -0.83
CA SER A 63 -5.57 -4.68 -0.83
C SER A 63 -5.14 -4.33 -2.26
N ARG A 64 -4.89 -3.04 -2.53
CA ARG A 64 -4.35 -2.59 -3.81
C ARG A 64 -2.82 -2.63 -3.76
N ILE A 65 -2.21 -3.31 -4.72
CA ILE A 65 -0.75 -3.32 -4.87
C ILE A 65 -0.33 -2.00 -5.51
N VAL A 66 0.37 -1.17 -4.74
CA VAL A 66 0.86 0.14 -5.21
C VAL A 66 2.16 -0.02 -5.98
N ASN A 67 2.25 0.60 -7.16
CA ASN A 67 3.56 0.75 -7.82
C ASN A 67 4.33 1.87 -7.09
N THR A 68 5.07 1.49 -6.06
CA THR A 68 5.85 2.41 -5.21
C THR A 68 6.87 3.20 -6.01
N LYS A 69 7.50 2.61 -7.04
CA LYS A 69 8.43 3.33 -7.92
C LYS A 69 7.74 4.50 -8.63
N ALA A 70 6.63 4.24 -9.32
CA ALA A 70 5.88 5.28 -10.02
C ALA A 70 5.31 6.34 -9.07
N LEU A 71 4.91 5.92 -7.86
CA LEU A 71 4.42 6.82 -6.83
C LEU A 71 5.51 7.79 -6.35
N LEU A 72 6.74 7.29 -6.16
CA LEU A 72 7.89 8.10 -5.76
C LEU A 72 8.40 9.02 -6.88
N GLU A 73 8.09 8.72 -8.14
CA GLU A 73 8.42 9.56 -9.30
C GLU A 73 7.41 10.72 -9.50
N CYS A 74 6.26 10.70 -8.83
CA CYS A 74 5.28 11.79 -8.90
C CYS A 74 5.84 13.09 -8.31
N ARG A 75 5.70 14.19 -9.05
CA ARG A 75 6.24 15.52 -8.66
C ARG A 75 5.27 16.37 -7.87
N ASN A 76 3.99 16.04 -7.91
CA ASN A 76 2.93 16.81 -7.26
C ASN A 76 1.72 15.91 -6.92
N ARG A 77 0.83 16.45 -6.09
CA ARG A 77 -0.37 15.75 -5.60
C ARG A 77 -1.33 15.32 -6.72
N ALA A 78 -1.39 16.06 -7.83
CA ALA A 78 -2.27 15.74 -8.95
C ALA A 78 -1.79 14.48 -9.69
N GLU A 79 -0.48 14.38 -9.97
CA GLU A 79 0.14 13.18 -10.55
C GLU A 79 -0.05 11.96 -9.64
N THR A 80 0.17 12.12 -8.34
CA THR A 80 -0.07 11.05 -7.35
C THR A 80 -1.52 10.58 -7.36
N LYS A 81 -2.48 11.52 -7.36
CA LYS A 81 -3.91 11.18 -7.40
C LYS A 81 -4.25 10.43 -8.68
N LEU A 82 -3.79 10.91 -9.83
CA LEU A 82 -4.03 10.28 -11.13
C LEU A 82 -3.46 8.86 -11.17
N LEU A 83 -2.26 8.64 -10.63
CA LEU A 83 -1.65 7.32 -10.57
C LEU A 83 -2.50 6.36 -9.71
N LEU A 84 -2.90 6.79 -8.50
CA LEU A 84 -3.66 5.98 -7.56
C LEU A 84 -5.07 5.66 -8.06
N ASP A 85 -5.74 6.63 -8.70
CA ASP A 85 -7.09 6.46 -9.27
C ASP A 85 -7.08 5.48 -10.46
N ASN A 86 -6.01 5.47 -11.25
CA ASN A 86 -5.86 4.58 -12.41
C ASN A 86 -5.20 3.23 -12.06
N MET A 87 -4.92 2.94 -10.78
CA MET A 87 -4.31 1.67 -10.43
C MET A 87 -5.28 0.51 -10.66
N PRO A 88 -4.90 -0.48 -11.49
CA PRO A 88 -5.75 -1.62 -11.77
C PRO A 88 -5.93 -2.49 -10.52
N SER A 89 -7.10 -3.11 -10.41
CA SER A 89 -7.37 -4.11 -9.37
C SER A 89 -6.41 -5.29 -9.49
N LEU A 90 -6.25 -6.06 -8.40
CA LEU A 90 -5.40 -7.26 -8.43
C LEU A 90 -5.87 -8.24 -9.51
N GLN A 91 -7.19 -8.38 -9.67
CA GLN A 91 -7.81 -9.23 -10.68
C GLN A 91 -7.45 -8.79 -12.12
N GLU A 92 -7.54 -7.50 -12.41
CA GLU A 92 -7.17 -6.96 -13.73
C GLU A 92 -5.69 -7.20 -14.05
N ARG A 93 -4.82 -7.10 -13.05
CA ARG A 93 -3.39 -7.43 -13.21
C ARG A 93 -3.16 -8.92 -13.45
N MET A 94 -3.86 -9.80 -12.74
CA MET A 94 -3.79 -11.25 -12.98
C MET A 94 -4.24 -11.60 -14.39
N ILE A 95 -5.34 -11.01 -14.86
CA ILE A 95 -5.83 -11.19 -16.24
C ILE A 95 -4.78 -10.71 -17.25
N LYS A 96 -4.17 -9.54 -17.05
CA LYS A 96 -3.11 -9.03 -17.92
C LYS A 96 -1.90 -9.97 -17.93
N LEU A 97 -1.45 -10.45 -16.78
CA LEU A 97 -0.32 -11.38 -16.67
C LEU A 97 -0.58 -12.71 -17.38
N GLN A 98 -1.77 -13.28 -17.22
CA GLN A 98 -2.17 -14.51 -17.93
C GLN A 98 -2.17 -14.31 -19.45
N LYS A 99 -2.68 -13.18 -19.94
CA LYS A 99 -2.64 -12.83 -21.37
C LYS A 99 -1.20 -12.68 -21.87
N SER A 100 -0.34 -11.98 -21.13
CA SER A 100 1.08 -11.82 -21.49
C SER A 100 1.86 -13.14 -21.44
N GLN A 101 1.52 -14.07 -20.54
CA GLN A 101 2.11 -15.42 -20.53
C GLN A 101 1.69 -16.24 -21.74
N LYS A 102 0.40 -16.20 -22.11
CA LYS A 102 -0.09 -16.90 -23.31
C LYS A 102 0.55 -16.36 -24.59
N ALA A 103 0.72 -15.03 -24.69
CA ALA A 103 1.37 -14.38 -25.82
C ALA A 103 2.89 -14.64 -25.92
N ARG A 104 3.54 -15.13 -24.86
CA ARG A 104 4.96 -15.53 -24.87
C ARG A 104 5.18 -17.01 -25.19
N LYS A 105 4.13 -17.82 -25.15
CA LYS A 105 4.17 -19.28 -25.34
C LYS A 105 3.55 -19.76 -26.66
N GLY A 106 2.93 -18.86 -27.42
CA GLY A 106 2.49 -19.08 -28.80
C GLY A 106 3.32 -18.23 -29.73
#